data_AF-G7H2I1-F1
#
_entry.id   AF-G7H2I1-F1
#
_cell.length_a   1.000
_cell.length_b   1.000
_cell.length_c   1.000
_cell.angle_alpha   90.00
_cell.angle_beta   90.00
_cell.angle_gamma   90.00
#
_symmetry.space_group_name_H-M   'P 1'
#
loop_
_entity.id
_entity.type
_entity.pdbx_description
1 polymer ?
#
loop_
_entity_poly.entity_id
_entity_poly.type
_entity_poly.pdbx_seq_one_letter_code
_entity_poly.pdbx_strand_id
1 'polypeptide(L)'
;MPRIVYLDQNVWVDMARGCTGTDSAWLQVRDRLRRATRGEQLVVPLSPAHYLELWHRRESASRRQVAELMRDVTGYATIPSPHVVRQLEACGLVARWVDPSARLPNKKDLLGRGAAHAFGRPYGRLRFVASVAFPRRQSR
;
A
#
# COMPACT_ATOMS: atom_id res chain seq x y z
N MET A 1 15.56 -9.91 10.51
CA MET A 1 14.69 -9.19 9.54
C MET A 1 13.38 -8.88 10.24
N PRO A 2 12.78 -7.70 10.02
CA PRO A 2 11.45 -7.41 10.52
C PRO A 2 10.43 -8.43 10.02
N ARG A 3 9.40 -8.70 10.83
CA ARG A 3 8.22 -9.44 10.35
C ARG A 3 7.49 -8.60 9.32
N ILE A 4 6.84 -9.24 8.36
CA ILE A 4 6.02 -8.55 7.36
C ILE A 4 4.58 -8.97 7.60
N VAL A 5 3.68 -8.01 7.80
CA VAL A 5 2.24 -8.25 7.93
C VAL A 5 1.53 -7.45 6.86
N TYR A 6 0.79 -8.14 5.99
CA TYR A 6 -0.08 -7.50 5.01
C TYR A 6 -1.48 -7.39 5.59
N LEU A 7 -2.07 -6.20 5.53
CA LEU A 7 -3.45 -5.94 5.94
C LEU A 7 -4.23 -5.54 4.70
N ASP A 8 -5.37 -6.18 4.47
CA ASP A 8 -6.27 -5.80 3.37
C ASP A 8 -6.99 -4.49 3.67
N GLN A 9 -7.65 -3.92 2.66
CA GLN A 9 -8.31 -2.63 2.76
C GLN A 9 -9.42 -2.58 3.81
N ASN A 10 -10.17 -3.67 4.03
CA ASN A 10 -11.27 -3.68 5.00
C ASN A 10 -10.73 -3.53 6.41
N VAL A 11 -9.62 -4.18 6.76
CA VAL A 11 -8.97 -4.02 8.06
C VAL A 11 -8.56 -2.56 8.30
N TRP A 12 -8.05 -1.87 7.28
CA TRP A 12 -7.74 -0.44 7.41
C TRP A 12 -8.98 0.42 7.63
N VAL A 13 -10.08 0.10 6.94
CA VAL A 13 -11.35 0.83 7.07
C VAL A 13 -11.96 0.60 8.46
N ASP A 14 -11.98 -0.64 8.93
CA ASP A 14 -12.52 -1.02 10.23
C ASP A 14 -11.69 -0.41 11.36
N MET A 15 -10.36 -0.46 11.25
CA MET A 15 -9.47 0.18 12.21
C MET A 15 -9.64 1.69 12.24
N ALA A 16 -9.79 2.35 11.08
CA ALA A 16 -10.05 3.79 11.02
C ALA A 16 -11.40 4.14 11.67
N ARG A 17 -12.46 3.40 11.35
CA ARG A 17 -13.79 3.56 11.97
C ARG A 17 -13.74 3.35 13.48
N GLY A 18 -13.08 2.30 13.93
CA GLY A 18 -12.90 1.99 15.35
C GLY A 18 -12.14 3.07 16.11
N CYS A 19 -11.05 3.59 15.52
CA CYS A 19 -10.30 4.70 16.12
C CYS A 19 -11.15 5.98 16.23
N THR A 20 -11.93 6.31 15.20
CA THR A 20 -12.85 7.46 15.22
C THR A 20 -13.97 7.27 16.24
N GLY A 21 -14.49 6.05 16.38
CA GLY A 21 -15.47 5.66 17.39
C GLY A 21 -14.90 5.44 18.79
N THR A 22 -13.61 5.73 19.01
CA THR A 22 -12.91 5.56 20.29
C THR A 22 -12.91 4.13 20.85
N ASP A 23 -13.01 3.13 19.98
CA ASP A 23 -12.93 1.73 20.36
C ASP A 23 -11.52 1.43 20.92
N SER A 24 -11.48 1.09 22.22
CA SER A 24 -10.24 0.84 22.95
C SER A 24 -9.39 -0.27 22.34
N ALA A 25 -10.00 -1.30 21.73
CA ALA A 25 -9.28 -2.39 21.10
C ALA A 25 -8.56 -1.90 19.83
N TRP A 26 -9.26 -1.15 18.98
CA TRP A 26 -8.67 -0.60 17.76
C TRP A 26 -7.60 0.45 18.03
N LEU A 27 -7.78 1.29 19.05
CA LEU A 27 -6.75 2.24 19.50
C LEU A 27 -5.48 1.51 19.95
N GLN A 28 -5.61 0.45 20.74
CA GLN A 28 -4.48 -0.37 21.17
C GLN A 28 -3.77 -1.06 20.00
N VAL A 29 -4.53 -1.63 19.06
CA VAL A 29 -3.97 -2.28 17.86
C VAL A 29 -3.18 -1.26 17.02
N ARG A 30 -3.77 -0.10 16.72
CA ARG A 30 -3.10 0.99 16.00
C ARG A 30 -1.78 1.36 16.68
N ASP A 31 -1.80 1.58 17.99
CA ASP A 31 -0.62 2.05 18.72
C ASP A 31 0.47 0.97 18.81
N ARG A 32 0.10 -0.31 18.94
CA ARG A 32 1.04 -1.43 18.85
C ARG A 32 1.68 -1.52 17.48
N LEU A 33 0.89 -1.41 16.41
CA LEU A 33 1.39 -1.41 15.04
C LEU A 33 2.38 -0.26 14.81
N ARG A 34 2.02 0.97 15.20
CA ARG A 34 2.90 2.15 15.08
C ARG A 34 4.21 1.99 15.84
N ARG A 35 4.18 1.45 17.07
CA ARG A 35 5.40 1.20 17.84
C ARG A 35 6.27 0.13 17.19
N ALA A 36 5.68 -0.97 16.74
CA ALA A 36 6.40 -2.06 16.10
C ALA A 36 7.04 -1.65 14.77
N THR A 37 6.35 -0.82 13.97
CA THR A 37 6.88 -0.31 12.71
C THR A 37 7.97 0.74 12.90
N ARG A 38 7.80 1.66 13.87
CA ARG A 38 8.84 2.64 14.24
C ARG A 38 10.09 1.99 14.85
N GLY A 39 9.91 0.91 15.61
CA GLY A 39 11.01 0.13 16.17
C GLY A 39 11.64 -0.86 15.20
N GLU A 40 11.28 -0.82 13.91
CA GLU A 40 11.81 -1.72 12.87
C GLU A 40 11.65 -3.23 13.15
N GLN A 41 10.69 -3.59 14.01
CA GLN A 41 10.35 -4.98 14.32
C GLN A 41 9.33 -5.54 13.32
N LEU A 42 8.57 -4.66 12.69
CA LEU A 42 7.47 -4.97 11.79
C LEU A 42 7.50 -4.05 10.56
N VAL A 43 7.18 -4.60 9.39
CA VAL A 43 6.83 -3.84 8.19
C VAL A 43 5.39 -4.17 7.83
N VAL A 44 4.57 -3.13 7.66
CA VAL A 44 3.19 -3.25 7.17
C VAL A 44 3.14 -2.54 5.82
N PRO A 45 3.34 -3.25 4.68
CA PRO A 45 3.44 -2.58 3.40
C PRO A 45 2.07 -2.30 2.79
N LEU A 46 1.96 -1.20 2.05
CA LEU A 46 0.83 -0.94 1.15
C LEU A 46 1.09 -1.53 -0.24
N SER A 47 0.03 -1.94 -0.94
CA SER A 47 0.07 -2.35 -2.33
C SER A 47 -0.66 -1.33 -3.22
N PRO A 48 -0.54 -1.44 -4.56
CA PRO A 48 -1.37 -0.67 -5.50
C PRO A 48 -2.87 -0.75 -5.22
N ALA A 49 -3.36 -1.89 -4.72
CA ALA A 49 -4.78 -2.07 -4.40
C ALA A 49 -5.23 -1.06 -3.35
N HIS A 50 -4.46 -0.86 -2.28
CA HIS A 50 -4.77 0.14 -1.26
C HIS A 50 -4.87 1.56 -1.83
N TYR A 51 -3.97 1.92 -2.74
CA TYR A 51 -4.02 3.24 -3.38
C TYR A 51 -5.26 3.41 -4.26
N LEU A 52 -5.61 2.40 -5.07
CA LEU A 52 -6.76 2.45 -5.97
C LEU A 52 -8.09 2.43 -5.20
N GLU A 53 -8.23 1.54 -4.23
CA GLU A 53 -9.44 1.44 -3.41
C GLU A 53 -9.68 2.71 -2.59
N LEU A 54 -8.62 3.29 -2.01
CA LEU A 54 -8.69 4.56 -1.30
C LEU A 54 -9.03 5.72 -2.25
N TRP A 55 -8.50 5.72 -3.47
CA TRP A 55 -8.82 6.71 -4.50
C TRP A 55 -10.31 6.67 -4.90
N HIS A 56 -10.88 5.47 -5.04
CA HIS A 56 -12.30 5.29 -5.39
C HIS A 56 -13.28 5.58 -4.24
N ARG A 57 -12.79 5.76 -3.01
CA ARG A 57 -13.63 6.08 -1.86
C ARG A 57 -14.24 7.48 -1.98
N ARG A 58 -15.57 7.57 -2.01
CA ARG A 58 -16.32 8.82 -2.26
C ARG A 58 -16.25 9.83 -1.11
N GLU A 59 -16.45 9.35 0.11
CA GLU A 59 -16.56 10.21 1.29
C GLU A 59 -15.16 10.75 1.69
N SER A 60 -15.00 12.07 1.65
CA SER A 60 -13.70 12.73 1.81
C SER A 60 -13.12 12.59 3.22
N ALA A 61 -13.96 12.68 4.25
CA ALA A 61 -13.56 12.56 5.65
C ALA A 61 -13.05 11.15 5.94
N SER A 62 -13.85 10.13 5.63
CA SER A 62 -13.43 8.74 5.77
C SER A 62 -12.20 8.40 4.92
N ARG A 63 -12.09 8.90 3.69
CA ARG A 63 -10.88 8.73 2.86
C ARG A 63 -9.64 9.33 3.53
N ARG A 64 -9.75 10.52 4.11
CA ARG A 64 -8.63 11.15 4.84
C ARG A 64 -8.23 10.36 6.08
N GLN A 65 -9.18 9.91 6.87
CA GLN A 65 -8.92 9.13 8.08
C GLN A 65 -8.16 7.83 7.78
N VAL A 66 -8.60 7.08 6.77
CA VAL A 66 -7.90 5.85 6.34
C VAL A 66 -6.51 6.18 5.79
N ALA A 67 -6.36 7.25 5.00
CA ALA A 67 -5.08 7.67 4.45
C ALA A 67 -4.05 8.02 5.55
N GLU A 68 -4.49 8.77 6.57
CA GLU A 68 -3.65 9.17 7.71
C GLU A 68 -3.26 7.96 8.55
N LEU A 69 -4.19 7.04 8.82
CA LEU A 69 -3.91 5.80 9.52
C LEU A 69 -2.86 4.95 8.77
N MET A 70 -3.06 4.75 7.46
CA MET A 70 -2.11 4.03 6.62
C MET A 70 -0.74 4.69 6.63
N ARG A 71 -0.67 6.02 6.45
CA ARG A 71 0.60 6.77 6.55
C ARG A 71 1.29 6.51 7.89
N ASP A 72 0.56 6.68 8.98
CA ASP A 72 1.11 6.67 10.33
C ASP A 72 1.61 5.29 10.76
N VAL A 73 0.93 4.22 10.32
CA VAL A 73 1.34 2.84 10.61
C VAL A 73 2.46 2.39 9.68
N THR A 74 2.32 2.63 8.37
CA THR A 74 3.22 2.03 7.36
C THR A 74 4.46 2.85 7.08
N GLY A 75 4.44 4.15 7.36
CA GLY A 75 5.47 5.08 6.89
C GLY A 75 5.60 5.10 5.36
N TYR A 76 4.58 4.68 4.62
CA TYR A 76 4.63 4.43 3.17
C TYR A 76 5.55 3.29 2.74
N ALA A 77 5.84 2.32 3.59
CA ALA A 77 6.39 1.04 3.12
C ALA A 77 5.43 0.44 2.09
N THR A 78 5.95 -0.09 0.98
CA THR A 78 5.13 -0.65 -0.10
C THR A 78 5.70 -1.94 -0.66
N ILE A 79 4.79 -2.76 -1.20
CA ILE A 79 5.11 -3.87 -2.11
C ILE A 79 4.68 -3.52 -3.53
N PRO A 80 5.39 -4.01 -4.56
CA PRO A 80 5.08 -3.67 -5.93
C PRO A 80 3.85 -4.43 -6.42
N SER A 81 3.29 -3.97 -7.55
CA SER A 81 2.19 -4.64 -8.24
C SER A 81 2.54 -6.08 -8.63
N PRO A 82 1.56 -6.98 -8.75
CA PRO A 82 1.79 -8.34 -9.26
C PRO A 82 2.48 -8.37 -10.63
N HIS A 83 2.26 -7.36 -11.48
CA HIS A 83 2.95 -7.24 -12.76
C HIS A 83 4.48 -7.09 -12.59
N VAL A 84 4.91 -6.22 -11.66
CA VAL A 84 6.33 -6.00 -11.36
C VAL A 84 6.94 -7.25 -10.73
N VAL A 85 6.21 -7.91 -9.82
CA VAL A 85 6.67 -9.19 -9.23
C VAL A 85 6.93 -10.22 -10.32
N ARG A 86 5.99 -10.42 -11.25
CA ARG A 86 6.16 -11.33 -12.38
C ARG A 86 7.33 -10.96 -13.28
N GLN A 87 7.58 -9.67 -13.50
CA GLN A 87 8.74 -9.22 -14.27
C GLN A 87 10.05 -9.58 -13.56
N LEU A 88 10.13 -9.37 -12.25
CA LEU A 88 11.29 -9.76 -11.44
C LEU A 88 11.52 -11.28 -11.46
N GLU A 89 10.45 -12.07 -11.33
CA GLU A 89 10.50 -13.53 -11.39
C GLU A 89 10.97 -14.03 -12.76
N ALA A 90 10.42 -13.48 -13.86
CA ALA A 90 10.81 -13.82 -15.22
C ALA A 90 12.28 -13.47 -15.48
N CYS A 91 12.72 -12.27 -15.10
CA CYS A 91 14.13 -11.88 -15.21
C CYS A 91 15.04 -12.78 -14.38
N GLY A 92 14.63 -13.13 -13.15
CA GLY A 92 15.39 -14.05 -12.29
C GLY A 92 15.49 -15.45 -12.87
N LEU A 93 14.42 -15.96 -13.48
CA LEU A 93 14.41 -17.27 -14.13
C LEU A 93 15.33 -17.28 -15.36
N VAL A 94 15.26 -16.26 -16.22
CA VAL A 94 16.16 -16.11 -17.37
C VAL A 94 17.62 -16.01 -16.91
N ALA A 95 17.90 -15.23 -15.86
CA ALA A 95 19.24 -15.13 -15.31
C ALA A 95 19.76 -16.49 -14.82
N ARG A 96 18.91 -17.28 -14.14
CA ARG A 96 19.26 -18.64 -13.70
C ARG A 96 19.46 -19.63 -14.82
N TRP A 97 18.78 -19.43 -15.95
CA TRP A 97 18.96 -20.25 -17.14
C TRP A 97 20.36 -20.04 -17.76
N VAL A 98 20.85 -18.80 -17.75
CA VAL A 98 22.18 -18.44 -18.26
C VAL A 98 23.28 -18.78 -17.26
N ASP A 99 23.05 -18.50 -15.98
CA ASP A 99 23.97 -18.76 -14.87
C ASP A 99 23.21 -19.43 -13.71
N PRO A 100 23.40 -20.74 -13.47
CA PRO A 100 22.73 -21.44 -12.38
C PRO A 100 22.96 -20.86 -10.98
N SER A 101 24.03 -20.07 -10.80
CA SER A 101 24.39 -19.38 -9.54
C SER A 101 23.73 -18.02 -9.38
N ALA A 102 23.05 -17.50 -10.42
CA ALA A 102 22.36 -16.22 -10.38
C ALA A 102 21.32 -16.15 -9.25
N ARG A 103 21.30 -15.02 -8.56
CA ARG A 103 20.43 -14.76 -7.40
C ARG A 103 18.97 -14.55 -7.85
N LEU A 104 18.04 -15.29 -7.24
CA LEU A 104 16.60 -15.02 -7.39
C LEU A 104 16.15 -13.81 -6.54
N PRO A 105 15.09 -13.10 -6.98
CA PRO A 105 14.43 -12.12 -6.15
C PRO A 105 13.96 -12.75 -4.83
N ASN A 106 14.11 -12.01 -3.74
CA ASN A 106 13.67 -12.38 -2.41
C ASN A 106 12.76 -11.29 -1.81
N LYS A 107 12.25 -11.52 -0.61
CA LYS A 107 11.32 -10.60 0.06
C LYS A 107 11.85 -9.17 0.20
N LYS A 108 13.16 -8.97 0.36
CA LYS A 108 13.77 -7.63 0.45
C LYS A 108 13.69 -6.87 -0.86
N ASP A 109 13.80 -7.57 -1.99
CA ASP A 109 13.69 -6.96 -3.32
C ASP A 109 12.26 -6.48 -3.64
N LEU A 110 11.28 -6.96 -2.87
CA LEU A 110 9.87 -6.58 -3.00
C LEU A 110 9.48 -5.45 -2.04
N LEU A 111 10.35 -5.04 -1.12
CA LEU A 111 10.05 -3.95 -0.19
C LEU A 111 10.64 -2.65 -0.70
N GLY A 112 9.83 -1.62 -0.74
CA GLY A 112 10.25 -0.27 -1.09
C GLY A 112 9.36 0.77 -0.43
N ARG A 113 9.27 1.95 -1.03
CA ARG A 113 8.56 3.09 -0.42
C ARG A 113 7.75 3.88 -1.43
N GLY A 114 6.54 4.24 -1.03
CA GLY A 114 5.67 5.15 -1.75
C GLY A 114 5.00 4.56 -2.99
N ALA A 115 4.13 5.37 -3.60
CA ALA A 115 3.30 4.96 -4.72
C ALA A 115 4.13 4.64 -5.98
N ALA A 116 5.21 5.40 -6.26
CA ALA A 116 6.08 5.11 -7.40
C ALA A 116 6.64 3.68 -7.35
N HIS A 117 7.09 3.22 -6.18
CA HIS A 117 7.51 1.83 -5.97
C HIS A 117 6.33 0.86 -6.12
N ALA A 118 5.20 1.12 -5.45
CA ALA A 118 4.03 0.24 -5.51
C ALA A 118 3.57 -0.01 -6.96
N PHE A 119 3.50 1.03 -7.78
CA PHE A 119 3.07 0.93 -9.18
C PHE A 119 4.18 0.55 -10.16
N GLY A 120 5.43 0.36 -9.71
CA GLY A 120 6.56 0.09 -10.60
C GLY A 120 6.86 1.21 -11.58
N ARG A 121 6.58 2.47 -11.21
CA ARG A 121 6.76 3.65 -12.07
C ARG A 121 7.73 4.64 -11.42
N PRO A 122 9.05 4.49 -11.64
CA PRO A 122 10.06 5.38 -11.04
C PRO A 122 9.88 6.84 -11.47
N TYR A 123 9.32 7.10 -12.66
CA TYR A 123 9.08 8.45 -13.20
C TYR A 123 7.64 8.95 -13.02
N GLY A 124 6.83 8.33 -12.16
CA GLY A 124 5.54 8.86 -11.68
C GLY A 124 4.58 9.38 -12.77
N ARG A 125 3.80 8.49 -13.40
CA ARG A 125 2.60 8.92 -14.15
C ARG A 125 1.34 8.83 -13.28
N LEU A 126 1.39 9.36 -12.06
CA LEU A 126 0.16 9.69 -11.33
C LEU A 126 -0.28 11.06 -11.83
N ARG A 127 -1.19 11.09 -12.80
CA ARG A 127 -1.88 12.33 -13.17
C ARG A 127 -2.88 12.63 -12.07
N PHE A 128 -2.64 13.67 -11.28
CA PHE A 128 -3.69 14.30 -10.48
C PHE A 128 -4.68 14.93 -11.46
N VAL A 129 -5.80 14.26 -11.71
CA VAL A 129 -6.89 14.85 -12.49
C VAL A 129 -7.71 15.69 -11.52
N ALA A 130 -7.61 17.02 -11.65
CA ALA A 130 -8.26 17.98 -10.74
C ALA A 130 -9.80 17.90 -10.76
N SER A 131 -10.40 17.24 -11.74
CA SER A 131 -11.85 17.03 -11.82
C SER A 131 -12.20 15.78 -12.64
N VAL A 132 -12.95 14.85 -12.04
CA VAL A 132 -13.76 13.92 -12.83
C VAL A 132 -14.92 14.75 -13.38
N ALA A 133 -15.01 14.86 -14.71
CA ALA A 133 -16.12 15.56 -15.36
C ALA A 133 -17.46 15.03 -14.85
N PHE A 134 -18.30 15.94 -14.33
CA PHE A 134 -19.67 15.60 -13.96
C PHE A 134 -20.46 15.14 -15.20
N PRO A 135 -21.30 14.11 -15.11
CA PRO A 135 -22.28 13.86 -16.16
C PRO A 135 -23.20 15.08 -16.25
N ARG A 136 -23.33 15.64 -17.47
CA ARG A 136 -24.28 16.71 -17.77
C ARG A 136 -25.68 16.29 -17.29
N ARG A 137 -26.27 17.07 -16.38
CA ARG A 137 -27.73 17.06 -16.19
C ARG A 137 -28.36 17.46 -17.53
N GLN A 138 -28.99 16.53 -18.23
CA GLN A 138 -29.97 16.91 -19.24
C GLN A 138 -31.22 17.38 -18.49
N SER A 139 -31.47 18.67 -18.57
CA SER A 139 -32.76 19.26 -18.30
C SER A 139 -33.67 19.02 -19.51
N ARG A 140 -34.70 18.18 -19.33
CA ARG A 140 -36.11 18.41 -19.65
C ARG A 140 -36.89 17.11 -19.51
#